data_AF-A0A8U0WHJ0-F1
#
_entry.id   AF-A0A8U0WHJ0-F1
#
_cell.length_a   1.000
_cell.length_b   1.000
_cell.length_c   1.000
_cell.angle_alpha   90.00
_cell.angle_beta   90.00
_cell.angle_gamma   90.00
#
_symmetry.space_group_name_H-M   'P 1'
#
loop_
_entity.id
_entity.type
_entity.pdbx_description
1 polymer ?
#
loop_
_entity_poly.entity_id
_entity_poly.type
_entity_poly.pdbx_seq_one_letter_code
_entity_poly.pdbx_strand_id
1 'polypeptide(L)'
;MWRKETKPECCDEHESLPKRMHCFWPEVCKELQKLKCRHVQRFVKCKRLMKLAIPLKSMKVGRFVPTCPCKLEKSIEISRLDERKHTRTEQLAYPKARQLLLFKEEAYNLFDPFRNANYNRLIRKSLFSMYSRLANVQPPQKRKIIPKWDRKEWARHTAKLNKLAKPKKPKKIPREPSKRMPLKSMKRFKYLAEPKKHELLEKPEWTITDVMYRYKASKRLIDLSQPVQFDEARFIRPVPEPIPANVLKAVATARTRALAQPTSRGAKSAAADVKENPFSVSPLAIKYKASKRIKELAEPREYENKHIRDNPYFISPAALKAKASPRTINLAKPKVRST
;
A
#
# COMPACT_ATOMS: atom_id res chain seq x y z
N MET A 1 -22.33 -28.68 13.74
CA MET A 1 -22.79 -28.05 15.00
C MET A 1 -23.60 -26.80 14.67
N TRP A 2 -24.92 -26.92 14.72
CA TRP A 2 -25.86 -25.81 14.49
C TRP A 2 -25.77 -24.88 15.71
N ARG A 3 -25.25 -23.66 15.54
CA ARG A 3 -25.29 -22.67 16.62
C ARG A 3 -26.70 -22.09 16.64
N LYS A 4 -27.47 -22.43 17.67
CA LYS A 4 -28.72 -21.73 17.98
C LYS A 4 -28.40 -20.23 18.08
N GLU A 5 -29.17 -19.40 17.39
CA GLU A 5 -29.10 -17.96 17.54
C GLU A 5 -29.57 -17.62 18.97
N THR A 6 -28.62 -17.49 19.89
CA THR A 6 -28.92 -17.02 21.24
C THR A 6 -29.23 -15.54 21.13
N LYS A 7 -30.50 -15.16 21.25
CA LYS A 7 -30.85 -13.80 21.64
C LYS A 7 -30.21 -13.58 23.02
N PRO A 8 -29.33 -12.59 23.21
CA PRO A 8 -28.83 -12.31 24.55
C PRO A 8 -30.03 -11.93 25.42
N GLU A 9 -30.23 -12.62 26.54
CA GLU A 9 -31.16 -12.18 27.58
C GLU A 9 -30.78 -10.74 27.95
N CYS A 10 -31.77 -9.84 27.98
CA CYS A 10 -31.52 -8.44 28.32
C CYS A 10 -31.07 -8.35 29.79
N CYS A 11 -30.13 -7.46 30.09
CA CYS A 11 -29.89 -7.06 31.48
C CYS A 11 -31.12 -6.28 31.98
N ASP A 12 -31.66 -6.64 33.15
CA ASP A 12 -32.84 -6.00 33.76
C ASP A 12 -32.60 -4.55 34.21
N GLU A 13 -31.34 -4.11 34.28
CA GLU A 13 -30.97 -2.77 34.70
C GLU A 13 -30.71 -1.85 33.49
N HIS A 14 -31.63 -0.91 33.28
CA HIS A 14 -31.52 0.19 32.32
C HIS A 14 -30.93 1.45 32.96
N GLU A 15 -29.83 1.32 33.71
CA GLU A 15 -29.11 2.48 34.22
C GLU A 15 -27.97 2.89 33.29
N SER A 16 -27.81 4.20 33.11
CA SER A 16 -26.63 4.74 32.44
C SER A 16 -25.39 4.36 33.24
N LEU A 17 -24.43 3.68 32.61
CA LEU A 17 -23.18 3.28 33.26
C LEU A 17 -22.54 4.49 33.96
N PRO A 18 -22.14 4.36 35.24
CA PRO A 18 -21.54 5.45 35.99
C PRO A 18 -20.32 6.00 35.26
N LYS A 19 -20.15 7.33 35.23
CA LYS A 19 -18.99 8.03 34.60
C LYS A 19 -17.62 7.55 35.09
N ARG A 20 -17.56 6.81 36.19
CA ARG A 20 -16.33 6.28 36.83
C ARG A 20 -16.02 4.83 36.48
N MET A 21 -16.84 4.15 35.67
CA MET A 21 -16.57 2.77 35.28
C MET A 21 -15.50 2.75 34.18
N HIS A 22 -14.31 2.25 34.53
CA HIS A 22 -13.21 2.09 33.58
C HIS A 22 -13.55 1.00 32.55
N CYS A 23 -13.93 1.45 31.35
CA CYS A 23 -13.89 0.78 30.05
C CYS A 23 -14.40 -0.67 29.92
N PHE A 24 -15.35 -0.82 29.00
CA PHE A 24 -15.93 -2.05 28.45
C PHE A 24 -14.97 -3.05 27.77
N TRP A 25 -13.66 -2.99 27.98
CA TRP A 25 -12.74 -3.91 27.30
C TRP A 25 -11.74 -4.52 28.28
N PRO A 26 -12.14 -5.58 29.02
CA PRO A 26 -11.20 -6.51 29.65
C PRO A 26 -10.12 -6.96 28.65
N GLU A 27 -10.45 -7.05 27.37
CA GLU A 27 -9.53 -7.35 26.28
C GLU A 27 -8.48 -6.24 26.07
N VAL A 28 -8.86 -4.95 26.05
CA VAL A 28 -7.91 -3.83 25.93
C VAL A 28 -7.03 -3.73 27.17
N CYS A 29 -7.58 -3.94 28.38
CA CYS A 29 -6.79 -4.00 29.61
C CYS A 29 -5.82 -5.18 29.59
N LYS A 30 -6.26 -6.37 29.14
CA LYS A 30 -5.41 -7.56 28.93
C LYS A 30 -4.34 -7.29 27.87
N GLU A 31 -4.65 -6.60 26.78
CA GLU A 31 -3.69 -6.24 25.73
C GLU A 31 -2.67 -5.21 26.20
N LEU A 32 -3.10 -4.20 26.95
CA LEU A 32 -2.20 -3.24 27.61
C LEU A 32 -1.30 -3.94 28.63
N GLN A 33 -1.84 -4.87 29.41
CA GLN A 33 -1.08 -5.64 30.37
C GLN A 33 -0.08 -6.57 29.66
N LYS A 34 -0.48 -7.26 28.59
CA LYS A 34 0.43 -8.02 27.70
C LYS A 34 1.52 -7.14 27.11
N LEU A 35 1.20 -5.92 26.66
CA LEU A 35 2.17 -4.94 26.14
C LEU A 35 3.15 -4.51 27.22
N LYS A 36 2.67 -4.23 28.44
CA LYS A 36 3.52 -3.92 29.60
C LYS A 36 4.44 -5.09 29.93
N CYS A 37 3.92 -6.31 30.02
CA CYS A 37 4.71 -7.53 30.26
C CYS A 37 5.78 -7.72 29.17
N ARG A 38 5.43 -7.55 27.87
CA ARG A 38 6.38 -7.61 26.76
C ARG A 38 7.45 -6.52 26.84
N HIS A 39 7.08 -5.31 27.24
CA HIS A 39 8.04 -4.23 27.44
C HIS A 39 9.03 -4.56 28.56
N VAL A 40 8.55 -5.13 29.68
CA VAL A 40 9.38 -5.59 30.79
C VAL A 40 10.29 -6.76 30.39
N GLN A 41 9.82 -7.66 29.52
CA GLN A 41 10.61 -8.79 29.03
C GLN A 41 11.57 -8.44 27.88
N ARG A 42 11.45 -7.25 27.28
CA ARG A 42 12.33 -6.82 26.17
C ARG A 42 13.70 -6.38 26.67
N PHE A 43 14.75 -6.78 25.94
CA PHE A 43 16.15 -6.43 26.21
C PHE A 43 16.41 -4.91 26.14
N VAL A 44 15.73 -4.18 25.24
CA VAL A 44 15.87 -2.71 25.13
C VAL A 44 14.54 -2.03 25.45
N LYS A 45 14.55 -1.16 26.46
CA LYS A 45 13.38 -0.40 26.90
C LYS A 45 13.10 0.79 25.96
N CYS A 46 12.21 0.60 24.99
CA CYS A 46 11.80 1.69 24.09
C CYS A 46 10.75 2.62 24.73
N LYS A 47 11.18 3.74 25.33
CA LYS A 47 10.30 4.77 25.91
C LYS A 47 9.22 5.29 24.94
N ARG A 48 9.55 5.37 23.64
CA ARG A 48 8.63 5.78 22.56
C ARG A 48 7.40 4.88 22.43
N LEU A 49 7.57 3.55 22.56
CA LEU A 49 6.45 2.61 22.41
C LEU A 49 5.45 2.76 23.56
N MET A 50 5.94 3.03 24.77
CA MET A 50 5.09 3.32 25.93
C MET A 50 4.34 4.66 25.77
N LYS A 51 4.99 5.69 25.20
CA LYS A 51 4.31 6.97 24.88
C LYS A 51 3.17 6.80 23.86
N LEU A 52 3.33 5.92 22.87
CA LEU A 52 2.28 5.63 21.88
C LEU A 52 1.12 4.78 22.43
N ALA A 53 1.37 3.99 23.48
CA ALA A 53 0.35 3.19 24.15
C ALA A 53 -0.53 4.03 25.10
N ILE A 54 -0.13 5.27 25.43
CA ILE A 54 -0.98 6.19 26.18
C ILE A 54 -2.06 6.71 25.22
N PRO A 55 -3.36 6.47 25.48
CA PRO A 55 -4.41 6.97 24.61
C PRO A 55 -4.37 8.49 24.56
N LEU A 56 -4.47 9.05 23.35
CA LEU A 56 -4.52 10.49 23.13
C LEU A 56 -5.69 11.10 23.92
N LYS A 57 -5.48 12.28 24.52
CA LYS A 57 -6.49 13.02 25.30
C LYS A 57 -7.83 13.22 24.57
N SER A 58 -7.88 13.08 23.24
CA SER A 58 -9.11 13.12 22.43
C SER A 58 -10.11 12.00 22.74
N MET A 59 -9.70 10.92 23.40
CA MET A 59 -10.60 9.89 23.94
C MET A 59 -11.40 10.35 25.17
N LYS A 60 -11.08 11.51 25.77
CA LYS A 60 -11.85 12.07 26.90
C LYS A 60 -13.19 12.69 26.49
N VAL A 61 -13.42 12.91 25.20
CA VAL A 61 -14.71 13.42 24.72
C VAL A 61 -15.61 12.22 24.44
N GLY A 62 -16.46 11.88 25.41
CA GLY A 62 -17.41 10.76 25.38
C GLY A 62 -18.48 10.89 24.29
N ARG A 63 -18.09 10.88 23.02
CA ARG A 63 -19.03 10.88 21.89
C ARG A 63 -19.62 9.50 21.60
N PHE A 64 -19.04 8.45 22.17
CA PHE A 64 -19.49 7.09 21.95
C PHE A 64 -20.11 6.54 23.24
N VAL A 65 -21.44 6.60 23.32
CA VAL A 65 -22.21 5.86 24.31
C VAL A 65 -22.65 4.57 23.63
N PRO A 66 -22.14 3.39 24.03
CA PRO A 66 -22.60 2.14 23.44
C PRO A 66 -24.07 1.94 23.79
N THR A 67 -24.92 1.81 22.77
CA THR A 67 -26.29 1.35 22.95
C THR A 67 -26.29 -0.15 23.25
N CYS A 68 -27.11 -0.59 24.20
CA CYS A 68 -27.31 -2.01 24.45
C CYS A 68 -27.73 -2.72 23.14
N PRO A 69 -27.14 -3.89 22.81
CA PRO A 69 -27.51 -4.67 21.63
C PRO A 69 -29.00 -4.99 21.54
N CYS A 70 -29.67 -5.04 22.69
CA CYS A 70 -31.09 -5.27 22.84
C CYS A 70 -31.99 -4.19 22.18
N LYS A 71 -31.50 -2.96 22.02
CA LYS A 71 -32.26 -1.84 21.41
C LYS A 71 -32.21 -1.84 19.88
N LEU A 72 -31.51 -2.80 19.28
CA LEU A 72 -31.41 -2.92 17.83
C LEU A 72 -32.45 -3.91 17.32
N GLU A 73 -33.30 -3.46 16.39
CA GLU A 73 -34.38 -4.27 15.78
C GLU A 73 -33.88 -5.55 15.07
N LYS A 74 -32.57 -5.64 14.82
CA LYS A 74 -31.93 -6.75 14.09
C LYS A 74 -30.91 -7.43 14.98
N SER A 75 -30.92 -8.76 14.98
CA SER A 75 -29.88 -9.56 15.63
C SER A 75 -28.51 -9.19 15.06
N ILE A 76 -27.60 -8.78 15.95
CA ILE A 76 -26.24 -8.39 15.55
C ILE A 76 -25.38 -9.64 15.49
N GLU A 77 -25.01 -10.06 14.29
CA GLU A 77 -23.95 -11.05 14.11
C GLU A 77 -22.58 -10.34 14.07
N ILE A 78 -21.80 -10.49 15.14
CA ILE A 78 -20.41 -10.00 15.17
C ILE A 78 -19.54 -10.97 14.37
N SER A 79 -19.28 -10.64 13.10
CA SER A 79 -18.27 -11.33 12.29
C SER A 79 -16.91 -10.73 12.56
N ARG A 80 -16.12 -11.35 13.46
CA ARG A 80 -14.73 -10.95 13.74
C ARG A 80 -13.91 -11.07 12.45
N LEU A 81 -13.49 -9.95 11.87
CA LEU A 81 -12.65 -9.88 10.66
C LEU A 81 -11.17 -10.19 10.95
N ASP A 82 -10.80 -10.20 12.23
CA ASP A 82 -9.41 -10.33 12.69
C ASP A 82 -8.94 -11.78 12.80
N GLU A 83 -9.83 -12.76 12.64
CA GLU A 83 -9.44 -14.15 12.46
C GLU A 83 -8.78 -14.30 11.09
N ARG A 84 -7.43 -14.34 11.07
CA ARG A 84 -6.64 -14.66 9.88
C ARG A 84 -7.07 -16.04 9.37
N LYS A 85 -7.93 -16.08 8.35
CA LYS A 85 -8.14 -17.27 7.52
C LYS A 85 -6.83 -17.55 6.78
N HIS A 86 -6.15 -18.63 7.18
CA HIS A 86 -4.70 -18.70 7.03
C HIS A 86 -4.23 -19.18 5.65
N THR A 87 -5.12 -19.46 4.70
CA THR A 87 -4.71 -19.95 3.38
C THR A 87 -5.55 -19.42 2.22
N ARG A 88 -4.88 -19.23 1.07
CA ARG A 88 -5.50 -19.04 -0.26
C ARG A 88 -6.57 -20.10 -0.53
N THR A 89 -6.34 -21.34 -0.10
CA THR A 89 -7.24 -22.48 -0.26
C THR A 89 -8.56 -22.31 0.50
N GLU A 90 -8.54 -21.82 1.75
CA GLU A 90 -9.78 -21.50 2.49
C GLU A 90 -10.62 -20.42 1.81
N GLN A 91 -9.99 -19.45 1.16
CA GLN A 91 -10.71 -18.40 0.42
C GLN A 91 -11.25 -18.89 -0.93
N LEU A 92 -10.53 -19.81 -1.59
CA LEU A 92 -10.97 -20.47 -2.82
C LEU A 92 -12.07 -21.51 -2.57
N ALA A 93 -12.13 -22.08 -1.37
CA ALA A 93 -13.17 -23.03 -0.97
C ALA A 93 -14.56 -22.37 -0.84
N TYR A 94 -14.64 -21.03 -0.76
CA TYR A 94 -15.94 -20.37 -0.78
C TYR A 94 -16.56 -20.43 -2.17
N PRO A 95 -17.85 -20.85 -2.28
CA PRO A 95 -18.57 -20.79 -3.54
C PRO A 95 -18.66 -19.35 -4.05
N LYS A 96 -18.78 -19.21 -5.38
CA LYS A 96 -18.81 -17.89 -6.03
C LYS A 96 -20.00 -17.09 -5.50
N ALA A 97 -19.76 -15.86 -5.07
CA ALA A 97 -20.79 -14.97 -4.52
C ALA A 97 -21.99 -14.79 -5.47
N ARG A 98 -21.78 -14.78 -6.78
CA ARG A 98 -22.86 -14.69 -7.79
C ARG A 98 -23.80 -15.90 -7.75
N GLN A 99 -23.26 -17.12 -7.66
CA GLN A 99 -24.08 -18.34 -7.55
C GLN A 99 -24.87 -18.34 -6.25
N LEU A 100 -24.25 -17.90 -5.15
CA LEU A 100 -24.93 -17.77 -3.87
C LEU A 100 -25.98 -16.64 -3.83
N LEU A 101 -25.91 -15.66 -4.72
CA LEU A 101 -26.93 -14.61 -4.79
C LEU A 101 -28.13 -15.08 -5.61
N LEU A 102 -27.91 -15.81 -6.70
CA LEU A 102 -28.97 -16.40 -7.52
C LEU A 102 -29.75 -17.45 -6.74
N PHE A 103 -29.04 -18.40 -6.11
CA PHE A 103 -29.68 -19.45 -5.33
C PHE A 103 -30.32 -18.94 -4.02
N LYS A 104 -30.11 -17.67 -3.65
CA LYS A 104 -30.76 -17.08 -2.46
C LYS A 104 -32.27 -17.01 -2.59
N GLU A 105 -32.77 -16.70 -3.78
CA GLU A 105 -34.20 -16.54 -4.03
C GLU A 105 -34.90 -17.90 -3.92
N GLU A 106 -34.27 -18.96 -4.46
CA GLU A 106 -34.73 -20.33 -4.34
C GLU A 106 -34.59 -20.87 -2.90
N ALA A 107 -33.45 -20.60 -2.24
CA ALA A 107 -33.18 -21.04 -0.87
C ALA A 107 -34.22 -20.50 0.13
N TYR A 108 -34.70 -19.26 -0.07
CA TYR A 108 -35.70 -18.67 0.80
C TYR A 108 -37.03 -19.44 0.77
N ASN A 109 -37.37 -20.04 -0.37
CA ASN A 109 -38.58 -20.83 -0.55
C ASN A 109 -38.39 -22.30 -0.13
N LEU A 110 -37.18 -22.84 -0.29
CA LEU A 110 -36.89 -24.27 -0.09
C LEU A 110 -36.43 -24.64 1.32
N PHE A 111 -35.91 -23.69 2.11
CA PHE A 111 -35.26 -24.01 3.39
C PHE A 111 -35.83 -23.24 4.58
N ASP A 112 -35.73 -23.87 5.75
CA ASP A 112 -36.09 -23.27 7.04
C ASP A 112 -35.36 -21.94 7.30
N PRO A 113 -35.97 -21.01 8.05
CA PRO A 113 -35.37 -19.71 8.39
C PRO A 113 -33.97 -19.80 8.99
N PHE A 114 -33.69 -20.81 9.82
CA PHE A 114 -32.36 -21.04 10.41
C PHE A 114 -31.31 -21.45 9.37
N ARG A 115 -31.71 -22.20 8.34
CA ARG A 115 -30.82 -22.60 7.25
C ARG A 115 -30.58 -21.43 6.30
N ASN A 116 -31.58 -20.56 6.11
CA ASN A 116 -31.44 -19.28 5.41
C ASN A 116 -30.48 -18.31 6.11
N ALA A 117 -30.42 -18.30 7.45
CA ALA A 117 -29.44 -17.51 8.21
C ALA A 117 -28.00 -17.98 7.93
N ASN A 118 -27.75 -19.29 7.96
CA ASN A 118 -26.44 -19.86 7.60
C ASN A 118 -26.06 -19.56 6.15
N TYR A 119 -27.02 -19.59 5.25
CA TYR A 119 -26.83 -19.23 3.85
C TYR A 119 -26.44 -17.76 3.69
N ASN A 120 -27.15 -16.85 4.37
CA ASN A 120 -26.80 -15.43 4.42
C ASN A 120 -25.39 -15.19 5.00
N ARG A 121 -24.98 -15.98 5.98
CA ARG A 121 -23.63 -15.95 6.54
C ARG A 121 -22.58 -16.42 5.52
N LEU A 122 -22.88 -17.44 4.72
CA LEU A 122 -22.01 -17.92 3.65
C LEU A 122 -21.85 -16.86 2.54
N ILE A 123 -22.95 -16.22 2.12
CA ILE A 123 -22.92 -15.09 1.17
C ILE A 123 -21.99 -13.99 1.69
N ARG A 124 -22.15 -13.57 2.95
CA ARG A 124 -21.30 -12.54 3.57
C ARG A 124 -19.82 -12.95 3.54
N LYS A 125 -19.48 -14.18 3.94
CA LYS A 125 -18.09 -14.70 3.89
C LYS A 125 -17.53 -14.72 2.46
N SER A 126 -18.33 -15.10 1.46
CA SER A 126 -17.91 -15.15 0.06
C SER A 126 -17.65 -13.75 -0.53
N LEU A 127 -18.51 -12.77 -0.24
CA LEU A 127 -18.39 -11.38 -0.71
C LEU A 127 -17.15 -10.69 -0.14
N PHE A 128 -16.77 -11.04 1.09
CA PHE A 128 -15.56 -10.52 1.73
C PHE A 128 -14.28 -11.28 1.37
N SER A 129 -14.36 -12.32 0.53
CA SER A 129 -13.16 -13.00 0.00
C SER A 129 -12.37 -12.11 -0.97
N MET A 130 -11.06 -12.33 -1.05
CA MET A 130 -10.20 -11.59 -2.00
C MET A 130 -10.67 -11.76 -3.45
N TYR A 131 -11.09 -12.97 -3.82
CA TYR A 131 -11.51 -13.29 -5.18
C TYR A 131 -12.83 -12.62 -5.59
N SER A 132 -13.78 -12.48 -4.67
CA SER A 132 -15.01 -11.73 -4.94
C SER A 132 -14.74 -10.24 -5.13
N ARG A 133 -13.77 -9.67 -4.40
CA ARG A 133 -13.34 -8.28 -4.56
C ARG A 133 -12.63 -8.06 -5.89
N LEU A 134 -11.72 -8.96 -6.27
CA LEU A 134 -11.04 -8.91 -7.57
C LEU A 134 -12.01 -9.05 -8.75
N ALA A 135 -13.07 -9.85 -8.58
CA ALA A 135 -14.11 -10.03 -9.59
C ALA A 135 -15.13 -8.88 -9.67
N ASN A 136 -15.00 -7.82 -8.84
CA ASN A 136 -15.92 -6.67 -8.78
C ASN A 136 -17.40 -7.05 -8.69
N VAL A 137 -17.73 -8.17 -8.02
CA VAL A 137 -19.12 -8.63 -7.89
C VAL A 137 -19.84 -7.73 -6.88
N GLN A 138 -20.53 -6.72 -7.38
CA GLN A 138 -21.45 -5.89 -6.61
C GLN A 138 -22.75 -6.68 -6.39
N PRO A 139 -23.27 -6.80 -5.17
CA PRO A 139 -24.58 -7.40 -4.96
C PRO A 139 -25.65 -6.55 -5.68
N PRO A 140 -26.68 -7.19 -6.28
CA PRO A 140 -27.76 -6.45 -6.92
C PRO A 140 -28.42 -5.54 -5.88
N GLN A 141 -28.47 -4.24 -6.16
CA GLN A 141 -29.14 -3.30 -5.29
C GLN A 141 -30.64 -3.53 -5.40
N LYS A 142 -31.34 -3.63 -4.25
CA LYS A 142 -32.81 -3.67 -4.26
C LYS A 142 -33.31 -2.42 -4.99
N ARG A 143 -34.18 -2.60 -5.98
CA ARG A 143 -34.87 -1.49 -6.65
C ARG A 143 -35.62 -0.73 -5.57
N LYS A 144 -35.17 0.49 -5.25
CA LYS A 144 -35.86 1.35 -4.30
C LYS A 144 -37.16 1.76 -4.98
N ILE A 145 -38.30 1.37 -4.43
CA ILE A 145 -39.60 1.88 -4.85
C ILE A 145 -39.52 3.39 -4.66
N ILE A 146 -39.66 4.16 -5.74
CA ILE A 146 -39.65 5.61 -5.68
C ILE A 146 -41.06 6.02 -5.24
N PRO A 147 -41.27 6.45 -3.99
CA PRO A 147 -42.60 6.89 -3.56
C PRO A 147 -43.00 8.12 -4.36
N LYS A 148 -44.29 8.24 -4.68
CA LYS A 148 -44.85 9.49 -5.19
C LYS A 148 -44.65 10.55 -4.12
N TRP A 149 -44.10 11.70 -4.51
CA TRP A 149 -43.80 12.76 -3.55
C TRP A 149 -45.07 13.36 -2.98
N ASP A 150 -45.01 13.62 -1.69
CA ASP A 150 -46.06 14.33 -0.98
C ASP A 150 -46.08 15.81 -1.40
N ARG A 151 -47.20 16.52 -1.20
CA ARG A 151 -47.38 17.92 -1.67
C ARG A 151 -46.29 18.86 -1.11
N LYS A 152 -45.86 18.62 0.13
CA LYS A 152 -44.79 19.37 0.80
C LYS A 152 -43.40 19.07 0.21
N GLU A 153 -43.17 17.83 -0.20
CA GLU A 153 -41.94 17.41 -0.88
C GLU A 153 -41.88 17.98 -2.29
N TRP A 154 -43.02 18.01 -2.99
CA TRP A 154 -43.15 18.62 -4.31
C TRP A 154 -42.87 20.12 -4.26
N ALA A 155 -43.39 20.83 -3.26
CA ALA A 155 -43.10 22.25 -3.03
C ALA A 155 -41.62 22.52 -2.73
N ARG A 156 -40.95 21.65 -1.96
CA ARG A 156 -39.50 21.74 -1.72
C ARG A 156 -38.70 21.50 -3.00
N HIS A 157 -39.16 20.55 -3.82
CA HIS A 157 -38.50 20.24 -5.08
C HIS A 157 -38.63 21.37 -6.10
N THR A 158 -39.82 21.96 -6.26
CA THR A 158 -40.01 23.10 -7.15
C THR A 158 -39.21 24.31 -6.70
N ALA A 159 -39.14 24.59 -5.39
CA ALA A 159 -38.27 25.64 -4.87
C ALA A 159 -36.78 25.38 -5.21
N LYS A 160 -36.34 24.12 -5.18
CA LYS A 160 -34.99 23.72 -5.56
C LYS A 160 -34.75 23.88 -7.07
N LEU A 161 -35.69 23.48 -7.91
CA LEU A 161 -35.62 23.69 -9.36
C LEU A 161 -35.56 25.18 -9.69
N ASN A 162 -36.41 26.00 -9.09
CA ASN A 162 -36.40 27.46 -9.25
C ASN A 162 -35.08 28.09 -8.79
N LYS A 163 -34.40 27.51 -7.80
CA LYS A 163 -33.07 27.95 -7.36
C LYS A 163 -31.97 27.57 -8.37
N LEU A 164 -32.05 26.38 -8.97
CA LEU A 164 -31.09 25.88 -9.96
C LEU A 164 -31.28 26.54 -11.34
N ALA A 165 -32.51 26.91 -11.68
CA ALA A 165 -32.87 27.60 -12.92
C ALA A 165 -32.36 29.05 -12.96
N LYS A 166 -31.97 29.63 -11.80
CA LYS A 166 -31.32 30.95 -11.77
C LYS A 166 -29.98 30.87 -12.51
N PRO A 167 -29.65 31.85 -13.38
CA PRO A 167 -28.38 31.86 -14.09
C PRO A 167 -27.22 31.83 -13.09
N LYS A 168 -26.19 31.03 -13.41
CA LYS A 168 -25.00 30.92 -12.57
C LYS A 168 -24.39 32.30 -12.44
N LYS A 169 -24.32 32.83 -11.22
CA LYS A 169 -23.62 34.09 -10.95
C LYS A 169 -22.16 33.95 -11.44
N PRO A 170 -21.61 34.93 -12.16
CA PRO A 170 -20.20 34.89 -12.52
C PRO A 170 -19.38 34.75 -11.25
N LYS A 171 -18.36 33.88 -11.28
CA LYS A 171 -17.44 33.74 -10.15
C LYS A 171 -16.86 35.11 -9.87
N LYS A 172 -16.98 35.58 -8.61
CA LYS A 172 -16.28 36.80 -8.19
C LYS A 172 -14.80 36.60 -8.52
N ILE A 173 -14.19 37.56 -9.20
CA ILE A 173 -12.76 37.57 -9.47
C ILE A 173 -12.07 37.34 -8.12
N PRO A 174 -11.15 36.36 -8.01
CA PRO A 174 -10.44 36.12 -6.77
C PRO A 174 -9.80 37.44 -6.33
N ARG A 175 -10.08 37.84 -5.08
CA ARG A 175 -9.41 39.01 -4.49
C ARG A 175 -7.92 38.77 -4.61
N GLU A 176 -7.18 39.80 -5.01
CA GLU A 176 -5.72 39.74 -4.97
C GLU A 176 -5.29 39.28 -3.57
N PRO A 177 -4.32 38.35 -3.48
CA PRO A 177 -3.83 37.89 -2.19
C PRO A 177 -3.39 39.11 -1.40
N SER A 178 -3.89 39.26 -0.18
CA SER A 178 -3.44 40.31 0.72
C SER A 178 -1.91 40.25 0.84
N LYS A 179 -1.26 41.41 0.93
CA LYS A 179 0.19 41.48 1.15
C LYS A 179 0.51 40.58 2.35
N ARG A 180 1.27 39.51 2.09
CA ARG A 180 1.64 38.53 3.12
C ARG A 180 2.38 39.26 4.23
N MET A 181 2.13 38.87 5.48
CA MET A 181 2.90 39.39 6.60
C MET A 181 4.40 39.20 6.34
N PRO A 182 5.24 40.23 6.56
CA PRO A 182 6.67 40.11 6.37
C PRO A 182 7.25 39.02 7.27
N LEU A 183 8.20 38.25 6.76
CA LEU A 183 8.76 37.07 7.46
C LEU A 183 9.28 37.40 8.88
N LYS A 184 9.82 38.61 9.07
CA LYS A 184 10.32 39.12 10.36
C LYS A 184 9.23 39.24 11.44
N SER A 185 7.96 39.47 11.07
CA SER A 185 6.84 39.57 12.02
C SER A 185 6.20 38.22 12.35
N MET A 186 6.57 37.14 11.66
CA MET A 186 6.06 35.79 11.93
C MET A 186 6.83 35.15 13.10
N LYS A 187 6.23 35.14 14.30
CA LYS A 187 6.78 34.44 15.48
C LYS A 187 7.18 32.98 15.19
N ARG A 188 6.43 32.31 14.30
CA ARG A 188 6.66 30.93 13.85
C ARG A 188 8.01 30.72 13.14
N PHE A 189 8.51 31.73 12.42
CA PHE A 189 9.78 31.60 11.69
C PHE A 189 10.96 31.36 12.63
N LYS A 190 10.98 32.02 13.80
CA LYS A 190 12.02 31.81 14.83
C LYS A 190 12.05 30.35 15.29
N TYR A 191 10.89 29.77 15.59
CA TYR A 191 10.78 28.36 16.00
C TYR A 191 11.14 27.36 14.89
N LEU A 192 10.90 27.70 13.62
CA LEU A 192 11.27 26.85 12.49
C LEU A 192 12.76 26.95 12.12
N ALA A 193 13.38 28.09 12.44
CA ALA A 193 14.81 28.32 12.26
C ALA A 193 15.67 27.66 13.36
N GLU A 194 15.06 27.25 14.49
CA GLU A 194 15.76 26.48 15.50
C GLU A 194 16.12 25.09 14.97
N PRO A 195 17.39 24.65 15.12
CA PRO A 195 17.78 23.30 14.73
C PRO A 195 16.99 22.29 15.56
N LYS A 196 16.44 21.29 14.88
CA LYS A 196 15.67 20.23 15.52
C LYS A 196 16.55 19.48 16.52
N LYS A 197 16.34 19.73 17.82
CA LYS A 197 17.04 19.02 18.89
C LYS A 197 16.52 17.58 18.92
N HIS A 198 17.39 16.64 18.55
CA HIS A 198 17.15 15.23 18.78
C HIS A 198 17.59 14.90 20.20
N GLU A 199 16.68 14.40 21.02
CA GLU A 199 17.06 13.74 22.28
C GLU A 199 17.94 12.54 21.91
N LEU A 200 19.25 12.69 22.09
CA LEU A 200 20.18 11.56 22.01
C LEU A 200 19.87 10.67 23.21
N LEU A 201 19.04 9.66 23.00
CA LEU A 201 18.92 8.56 23.93
C LEU A 201 20.28 7.90 23.98
N GLU A 202 21.05 8.19 25.04
CA GLU A 202 22.26 7.45 25.37
C GLU A 202 21.93 5.96 25.27
N LYS A 203 22.57 5.30 24.31
CA LYS A 203 22.44 3.86 24.19
C LYS A 203 23.13 3.30 25.43
N PRO A 204 22.43 2.53 26.28
CA PRO A 204 23.11 1.90 27.40
C PRO A 204 24.24 1.03 26.86
N GLU A 205 25.34 0.99 27.59
CA GLU A 205 26.43 0.06 27.31
C GLU A 205 25.87 -1.36 27.23
N TRP A 206 26.29 -2.11 26.21
CA TRP A 206 25.76 -3.44 25.97
C TRP A 206 26.24 -4.37 27.08
N THR A 207 25.32 -4.72 27.97
CA THR A 207 25.56 -5.64 29.08
C THR A 207 24.64 -6.85 28.91
N ILE A 208 25.19 -8.03 29.20
CA ILE A 208 24.40 -9.27 29.22
C ILE A 208 23.40 -9.14 30.38
N THR A 209 22.13 -9.03 30.05
CA THR A 209 21.08 -9.01 31.09
C THR A 209 21.05 -10.36 31.82
N ASP A 210 20.68 -10.37 33.10
CA ASP A 210 20.53 -11.60 33.89
C ASP A 210 19.59 -12.63 33.21
N VAL A 211 18.58 -12.15 32.49
CA VAL A 211 17.67 -12.98 31.67
C VAL A 211 18.40 -13.65 30.50
N MET A 212 19.34 -12.96 29.84
CA MET A 212 20.17 -13.56 28.78
C MET A 212 21.10 -14.62 29.35
N TYR A 213 21.71 -14.35 30.51
CA TYR A 213 22.61 -15.30 31.15
C TYR A 213 21.90 -16.63 31.48
N ARG A 214 20.64 -16.57 31.91
CA ARG A 214 19.83 -17.76 32.26
C ARG A 214 19.02 -18.34 31.10
N TYR A 215 19.13 -17.79 29.89
CA TYR A 215 18.29 -18.20 28.77
C TYR A 215 18.71 -19.57 28.22
N LYS A 216 17.78 -20.52 28.24
CA LYS A 216 17.93 -21.81 27.54
C LYS A 216 17.25 -21.73 26.18
N ALA A 217 17.98 -22.05 25.11
CA ALA A 217 17.44 -22.05 23.76
C ALA A 217 16.26 -23.03 23.64
N SER A 218 15.18 -22.60 22.98
CA SER A 218 14.05 -23.48 22.68
C SER A 218 14.47 -24.60 21.70
N LYS A 219 13.80 -25.75 21.75
CA LYS A 219 14.02 -26.88 20.81
C LYS A 219 14.07 -26.40 19.36
N ARG A 220 13.10 -25.57 18.95
CA ARG A 220 13.05 -24.96 17.61
C ARG A 220 14.31 -24.15 17.25
N LEU A 221 14.89 -23.40 18.20
CA LEU A 221 16.12 -22.64 17.93
C LEU A 221 17.33 -23.57 17.75
N ILE A 222 17.36 -24.68 18.48
CA ILE A 222 18.36 -25.73 18.32
C ILE A 222 18.20 -26.36 16.93
N ASP A 223 16.98 -26.72 16.54
CA ASP A 223 16.70 -27.30 15.21
C ASP A 223 17.07 -26.34 14.06
N LEU A 224 16.76 -25.04 14.20
CA LEU A 224 17.13 -24.02 13.20
C LEU A 224 18.63 -23.74 13.14
N SER A 225 19.37 -24.05 14.21
CA SER A 225 20.83 -23.89 14.22
C SER A 225 21.54 -25.02 13.48
N GLN A 226 20.86 -26.14 13.25
CA GLN A 226 21.40 -27.24 12.45
C GLN A 226 21.45 -26.84 10.96
N PRO A 227 22.54 -27.16 10.25
CA PRO A 227 22.63 -26.89 8.82
C PRO A 227 21.61 -27.74 8.06
N VAL A 228 20.98 -27.15 7.04
CA VAL A 228 20.11 -27.88 6.12
C VAL A 228 20.98 -28.80 5.27
N GLN A 229 20.78 -30.11 5.39
CA GLN A 229 21.41 -31.08 4.50
C GLN A 229 20.69 -31.07 3.14
N PHE A 230 21.44 -30.83 2.06
CA PHE A 230 20.92 -30.86 0.70
C PHE A 230 21.34 -32.16 0.02
N ASP A 231 20.40 -32.82 -0.67
CA ASP A 231 20.71 -33.98 -1.52
C ASP A 231 21.46 -33.50 -2.77
N GLU A 232 22.79 -33.66 -2.80
CA GLU A 232 23.65 -33.27 -3.94
C GLU A 232 23.24 -33.98 -5.24
N ALA A 233 22.71 -35.19 -5.14
CA ALA A 233 22.22 -35.99 -6.27
C ALA A 233 21.09 -35.30 -7.07
N ARG A 234 20.30 -34.39 -6.46
CA ARG A 234 19.23 -33.67 -7.17
C ARG A 234 19.75 -32.58 -8.09
N PHE A 235 21.00 -32.14 -7.90
CA PHE A 235 21.61 -31.09 -8.72
C PHE A 235 22.37 -31.64 -9.93
N ILE A 236 22.61 -32.96 -9.96
CA ILE A 236 23.23 -33.64 -11.10
C ILE A 236 22.12 -33.99 -12.10
N ARG A 237 21.80 -33.06 -13.00
CA ARG A 237 20.96 -33.37 -14.17
C ARG A 237 21.82 -34.09 -15.22
N PRO A 238 21.33 -35.17 -15.84
CA PRO A 238 22.02 -35.78 -16.96
C PRO A 238 22.08 -34.78 -18.13
N VAL A 239 23.28 -34.59 -18.70
CA VAL A 239 23.51 -33.76 -19.89
C VAL A 239 23.85 -34.69 -21.06
N PRO A 240 23.17 -34.56 -22.23
CA PRO A 240 22.16 -33.56 -22.57
C PRO A 240 20.78 -33.85 -21.95
N GLU A 241 20.03 -32.79 -21.65
CA GLU A 241 18.64 -32.92 -21.21
C GLU A 241 17.81 -33.56 -22.35
N PRO A 242 17.04 -34.63 -22.08
CA PRO A 242 16.24 -35.28 -23.12
C PRO A 242 15.16 -34.30 -23.62
N ILE A 243 15.11 -34.10 -24.94
CA ILE A 243 14.10 -33.24 -25.57
C ILE A 243 12.72 -33.89 -25.35
N PRO A 244 11.73 -33.17 -24.78
CA PRO A 244 10.41 -33.73 -24.55
C PRO A 244 9.73 -34.11 -25.88
N ALA A 245 9.10 -35.29 -25.92
CA ALA A 245 8.50 -35.85 -27.14
C ALA A 245 7.49 -34.91 -27.84
N ASN A 246 6.80 -34.06 -27.07
CA ASN A 246 5.86 -33.08 -27.62
C ASN A 246 6.54 -32.02 -28.48
N VAL A 247 7.79 -31.66 -28.18
CA VAL A 247 8.56 -30.70 -28.98
C VAL A 247 8.97 -31.33 -30.32
N LEU A 248 9.40 -32.59 -30.31
CA LEU A 248 9.74 -33.33 -31.53
C LEU A 248 8.52 -33.53 -32.45
N LYS A 249 7.32 -33.65 -31.87
CA LYS A 249 6.06 -33.82 -32.60
C LYS A 249 5.37 -32.50 -32.95
N ALA A 250 5.90 -31.36 -32.54
CA ALA A 250 5.24 -30.08 -32.72
C ALA A 250 5.25 -29.68 -34.21
N VAL A 251 4.05 -29.51 -34.79
CA VAL A 251 3.86 -29.02 -36.15
C VAL A 251 3.48 -27.55 -36.12
N ALA A 252 4.14 -26.72 -36.93
CA ALA A 252 3.84 -25.29 -37.02
C ALA A 252 2.38 -25.04 -37.43
N THR A 253 1.71 -24.13 -36.71
CA THR A 253 0.32 -23.73 -36.99
C THR A 253 0.19 -23.05 -38.35
N ALA A 254 -0.99 -23.11 -38.96
CA ALA A 254 -1.24 -22.45 -40.25
C ALA A 254 -0.88 -20.95 -40.24
N ARG A 255 -1.16 -20.26 -39.11
CA ARG A 255 -0.79 -18.84 -38.93
C ARG A 255 0.72 -18.62 -38.92
N THR A 256 1.49 -19.47 -38.24
CA THR A 256 2.95 -19.33 -38.22
C THR A 256 3.56 -19.61 -39.60
N ARG A 257 3.00 -20.57 -40.34
CA ARG A 257 3.37 -20.78 -41.76
C ARG A 257 3.04 -19.56 -42.63
N ALA A 258 1.88 -18.93 -42.44
CA ALA A 258 1.48 -17.73 -43.19
C ALA A 258 2.37 -16.52 -42.86
N LEU A 259 2.73 -16.32 -41.59
CA LEU A 259 3.65 -15.25 -41.18
C LEU A 259 5.09 -15.48 -41.66
N ALA A 260 5.49 -16.74 -41.81
CA ALA A 260 6.81 -17.09 -42.34
C ALA A 260 6.89 -16.88 -43.87
N GLN A 261 5.76 -16.72 -44.57
CA GLN A 261 5.77 -16.35 -45.98
C GLN A 261 6.19 -14.88 -46.13
N PRO A 262 7.08 -14.56 -47.07
CA PRO A 262 7.48 -13.18 -47.32
C PRO A 262 6.27 -12.37 -47.78
N THR A 263 6.05 -11.20 -47.16
CA THR A 263 4.98 -10.28 -47.57
C THR A 263 5.24 -9.81 -49.00
N SER A 264 4.41 -10.22 -49.95
CA SER A 264 4.49 -9.73 -51.33
C SER A 264 4.08 -8.26 -51.36
N ARG A 265 5.05 -7.36 -51.20
CA ARG A 265 4.86 -5.92 -51.45
C ARG A 265 4.58 -5.76 -52.94
N GLY A 266 3.33 -5.46 -53.30
CA GLY A 266 2.96 -5.26 -54.70
C GLY A 266 3.83 -4.18 -55.35
N ALA A 267 4.12 -4.35 -56.64
CA ALA A 267 5.03 -3.50 -57.44
C ALA A 267 4.79 -1.98 -57.31
N LYS A 268 3.57 -1.56 -56.92
CA LYS A 268 3.20 -0.16 -56.67
C LYS A 268 3.84 0.46 -55.42
N SER A 269 4.38 -0.34 -54.50
CA SER A 269 4.98 0.13 -53.25
C SER A 269 6.52 0.09 -53.23
N ALA A 270 7.15 -0.62 -54.17
CA ALA A 270 8.60 -0.72 -54.26
C ALA A 270 9.24 0.51 -54.94
N ALA A 271 8.55 1.14 -55.90
CA ALA A 271 9.08 2.28 -56.65
C ALA A 271 8.96 3.63 -55.91
N ALA A 272 8.15 3.73 -54.85
CA ALA A 272 7.94 5.00 -54.16
C ALA A 272 9.15 5.43 -53.29
N ASP A 273 9.93 4.46 -52.79
CA ASP A 273 11.07 4.72 -51.90
C ASP A 273 12.43 4.75 -52.62
N VAL A 274 12.47 4.34 -53.90
CA VAL A 274 13.69 4.38 -54.72
C VAL A 274 13.62 5.60 -55.62
N LYS A 275 14.13 6.74 -55.14
CA LYS A 275 14.42 7.87 -56.04
C LYS A 275 15.44 7.41 -57.09
N GLU A 276 15.19 7.74 -58.35
CA GLU A 276 16.08 7.41 -59.48
C GLU A 276 17.52 7.89 -59.26
N ASN A 277 17.70 8.98 -58.50
CA ASN A 277 19.01 9.43 -58.04
C ASN A 277 18.98 9.74 -56.53
N PRO A 278 19.60 8.91 -55.68
CA PRO A 278 19.55 9.06 -54.22
C PRO A 278 20.23 10.34 -53.71
N PHE A 279 21.12 10.95 -54.51
CA PHE A 279 21.80 12.21 -54.17
C PHE A 279 21.10 13.46 -54.71
N SER A 280 19.97 13.30 -55.40
CA SER A 280 19.19 14.44 -55.89
C SER A 280 18.49 15.17 -54.74
N VAL A 281 18.88 16.43 -54.54
CA VAL A 281 18.22 17.35 -53.61
C VAL A 281 17.08 18.05 -54.35
N SER A 282 15.93 18.23 -53.70
CA SER A 282 14.81 18.90 -54.34
C SER A 282 15.15 20.37 -54.64
N PRO A 283 14.66 20.94 -55.76
CA PRO A 283 14.96 22.34 -56.12
C PRO A 283 14.47 23.35 -55.07
N LEU A 284 13.44 22.98 -54.30
CA LEU A 284 12.94 23.77 -53.17
C LEU A 284 13.91 23.77 -51.98
N ALA A 285 14.56 22.64 -51.70
CA ALA A 285 15.56 22.57 -50.64
C ALA A 285 16.82 23.38 -50.97
N ILE A 286 17.21 23.43 -52.25
CA ILE A 286 18.32 24.30 -52.72
C ILE A 286 17.97 25.79 -52.55
N LYS A 287 16.71 26.19 -52.79
CA LYS A 287 16.24 27.58 -52.68
C LYS A 287 15.85 28.00 -51.26
N TYR A 288 15.86 27.07 -50.30
CA TYR A 288 15.37 27.33 -48.95
C TYR A 288 16.32 28.24 -48.17
N LYS A 289 15.78 29.30 -47.57
CA LYS A 289 16.52 30.18 -46.65
C LYS A 289 16.23 29.77 -45.21
N ALA A 290 17.26 29.42 -44.45
CA ALA A 290 17.13 29.02 -43.06
C ALA A 290 16.49 30.13 -42.20
N SER A 291 15.55 29.74 -41.33
CA SER A 291 14.92 30.65 -40.37
C SER A 291 15.93 31.18 -39.35
N LYS A 292 15.64 32.34 -38.74
CA LYS A 292 16.50 32.96 -37.71
C LYS A 292 16.84 31.97 -36.59
N ARG A 293 15.85 31.23 -36.09
CA ARG A 293 16.02 30.20 -35.06
C ARG A 293 16.96 29.07 -35.49
N ILE A 294 16.91 28.64 -36.75
CA ILE A 294 17.83 27.59 -37.24
C ILE A 294 19.27 28.11 -37.26
N LYS A 295 19.47 29.38 -37.61
CA LYS A 295 20.79 30.02 -37.55
C LYS A 295 21.31 30.13 -36.11
N GLU A 296 20.49 30.60 -35.17
CA GLU A 296 20.82 30.67 -33.74
C GLU A 296 21.17 29.30 -33.14
N LEU A 297 20.50 28.24 -33.59
CA LEU A 297 20.79 26.87 -33.13
C LEU A 297 22.05 26.28 -33.78
N ALA A 298 22.39 26.74 -34.98
CA ALA A 298 23.61 26.31 -35.69
C ALA A 298 24.86 27.04 -35.19
N GLU A 299 24.71 28.16 -34.49
CA GLU A 299 25.84 28.82 -33.82
C GLU A 299 26.44 27.90 -32.75
N PRO A 300 27.78 27.74 -32.73
CA PRO A 300 28.45 26.89 -31.76
C PRO A 300 28.21 27.43 -30.36
N ARG A 301 27.74 26.56 -29.45
CA ARG A 301 27.59 26.92 -28.04
C ARG A 301 28.93 26.75 -27.34
N GLU A 302 29.45 27.84 -26.77
CA GLU A 302 30.59 27.78 -25.87
C GLU A 302 30.17 27.12 -24.56
N TYR A 303 30.72 25.94 -24.28
CA TYR A 303 30.52 25.24 -23.01
C TYR A 303 31.78 25.42 -22.15
N GLU A 304 31.65 26.15 -21.06
CA GLU A 304 32.69 26.20 -20.02
C GLU A 304 32.78 24.83 -19.32
N ASN A 305 33.85 24.08 -19.56
CA ASN A 305 34.11 22.79 -18.92
C ASN A 305 34.53 22.96 -17.45
N LYS A 306 33.57 23.30 -16.57
CA LYS A 306 33.78 23.46 -15.12
C LYS A 306 34.17 22.18 -14.38
N HIS A 307 34.17 21.05 -15.08
CA HIS A 307 34.38 19.71 -14.51
C HIS A 307 35.86 19.29 -14.56
N ILE A 308 36.67 19.97 -15.37
CA ILE A 308 38.11 19.71 -15.48
C ILE A 308 38.82 20.86 -14.76
N ARG A 309 39.74 20.52 -13.86
CA ARG A 309 40.62 21.53 -13.25
C ARG A 309 41.65 21.93 -14.31
N ASP A 310 41.96 23.22 -14.41
CA ASP A 310 42.94 23.76 -15.38
C ASP A 310 44.32 23.08 -15.28
N ASN A 311 44.70 22.63 -14.07
CA ASN A 311 45.89 21.82 -13.86
C ASN A 311 45.53 20.52 -13.10
N PRO A 312 45.56 19.35 -13.77
CA PRO A 312 45.20 18.07 -13.16
C PRO A 312 46.20 17.63 -12.08
N TYR A 313 47.42 18.16 -12.07
CA TYR A 313 48.47 17.83 -11.10
C TYR A 313 48.55 18.79 -9.92
N PHE A 314 47.72 19.84 -9.91
CA PHE A 314 47.73 20.81 -8.82
C PHE A 314 47.04 20.24 -7.57
N ILE A 315 47.85 19.90 -6.57
CA ILE A 315 47.41 19.42 -5.27
C ILE A 315 46.93 20.62 -4.46
N SER A 316 45.78 20.51 -3.80
CA SER A 316 45.26 21.62 -2.99
C SER A 316 46.19 21.89 -1.78
N PRO A 317 46.39 23.15 -1.38
CA PRO A 317 47.24 23.49 -0.24
C PRO A 317 46.72 22.89 1.07
N ALA A 318 45.42 22.64 1.17
CA ALA A 318 44.82 21.93 2.30
C ALA A 318 45.25 20.46 2.36
N ALA A 319 45.38 19.78 1.20
CA ALA A 319 45.86 18.41 1.15
C ALA A 319 47.34 18.30 1.53
N LEU A 320 48.18 19.26 1.13
CA LEU A 320 49.59 19.33 1.54
C LEU A 320 49.75 19.56 3.05
N LYS A 321 48.83 20.30 3.67
CA LYS A 321 48.83 20.58 5.12
C LYS A 321 48.11 19.51 5.95
N ALA A 322 47.43 18.56 5.31
CA ALA A 322 46.65 17.55 6.01
C ALA A 322 47.57 16.56 6.72
N LYS A 323 47.41 16.44 8.05
CA LYS A 323 48.08 15.43 8.86
C LYS A 323 47.12 14.27 9.12
N ALA A 324 47.64 13.05 9.09
CA ALA A 324 46.84 11.85 9.38
C ALA A 324 46.30 11.89 10.82
N SER A 325 45.05 11.45 11.00
CA SER A 325 44.46 11.34 12.33
C SER A 325 45.20 10.30 13.20
N PRO A 326 45.17 10.42 14.54
CA PRO A 326 45.81 9.45 15.43
C PRO A 326 45.27 8.02 15.21
N ARG A 327 43.97 7.90 14.87
CA ARG A 327 43.34 6.60 14.56
C ARG A 327 43.91 5.97 13.28
N THR A 328 44.09 6.75 12.22
CA THR A 328 44.68 6.25 10.97
C THR A 328 46.13 5.82 11.16
N ILE A 329 46.90 6.55 11.99
CA ILE A 329 48.26 6.16 12.36
C ILE A 329 48.26 4.84 13.12
N ASN A 330 47.34 4.66 14.08
CA ASN A 330 47.24 3.42 14.85
C ASN A 330 46.84 2.21 14.00
N LEU A 331 45.96 2.39 13.01
CA LEU A 331 45.56 1.33 12.09
C LEU A 331 46.66 0.97 11.08
N ALA A 332 47.51 1.92 10.73
CA ALA A 332 48.64 1.69 9.84
C ALA A 332 49.78 0.89 10.50
N LYS A 333 49.79 0.76 11.83
CA LYS A 333 50.76 -0.08 12.52
C LYS A 333 50.48 -1.56 12.19
N PRO A 334 51.51 -2.33 11.79
CA PRO A 334 51.34 -3.74 11.47
C PRO A 334 50.86 -4.52 12.69
N LYS A 335 49.94 -5.47 12.46
CA LYS A 335 49.39 -6.30 13.52
C LYS A 335 50.43 -7.34 13.93
N VAL A 336 51.06 -7.15 15.09
CA VAL A 336 51.99 -8.13 15.67
C VAL A 336 51.20 -9.40 15.98
N ARG A 337 51.61 -10.53 15.39
CA ARG A 337 51.08 -11.86 15.76
C ARG A 337 51.86 -12.33 16.98
N SER A 338 51.16 -12.59 18.09
CA SER A 338 51.75 -13.28 19.24
C SER A 338 52.07 -14.71 18.83
N THR A 339 53.36 -15.08 18.94
CA THR A 339 53.88 -16.44 18.75
C THR A 339 53.46 -17.35 19.89
#